data_AF-A0A359LS16-F1
#
_entry.id   AF-A0A359LS16-F1
#
_cell.length_a   1.000
_cell.length_b   1.000
_cell.length_c   1.000
_cell.angle_alpha   90.00
_cell.angle_beta   90.00
_cell.angle_gamma   90.00
#
_symmetry.space_group_name_H-M   'P 1'
#
loop_
_entity.id
_entity.type
_entity.pdbx_description
1 polymer ?
#
loop_
_entity_poly.entity_id
_entity_poly.type
_entity_poly.pdbx_seq_one_letter_code
_entity_poly.pdbx_strand_id
1 'polypeptide(L)' 'MPDGSWMVRTRASPVQVFKDSGFPHGRDQWISAAGTSWAAMALALTQPKEPGVMVSGVF' A
#
# COMPACT_ATOMS: atom_id res chain seq x y z
N MET A 1 -9.69 10.58 6.49
CA MET A 1 -9.03 9.27 6.34
C MET A 1 -9.02 8.60 7.71
N PRO A 2 -9.81 7.53 7.94
CA PRO A 2 -9.79 6.80 9.21
C PRO A 2 -8.85 5.57 9.22
N ASP A 3 -8.53 4.97 8.06
CA ASP A 3 -7.87 3.65 7.97
C ASP A 3 -6.41 3.66 7.43
N GLY A 4 -5.89 4.83 7.04
CA GLY A 4 -4.52 4.99 6.52
C GLY A 4 -4.28 4.52 5.08
N SER A 5 -5.32 4.06 4.38
CA SER A 5 -5.20 3.60 2.98
C SER A 5 -5.27 4.76 1.97
N TRP A 6 -4.60 4.61 0.82
CA TRP A 6 -4.62 5.61 -0.25
C TRP A 6 -5.74 5.30 -1.25
N MET A 7 -6.71 6.21 -1.38
CA MET A 7 -7.79 6.12 -2.38
C MET A 7 -7.28 6.48 -3.79
N VAL A 8 -7.40 5.54 -4.73
CA VAL A 8 -7.13 5.79 -6.16
C VAL A 8 -8.43 5.58 -6.94
N ARG A 9 -8.87 6.58 -7.71
CA ARG A 9 -10.09 6.47 -8.52
C ARG A 9 -9.85 5.65 -9.78
N THR A 10 -10.72 4.69 -10.04
CA THR A 10 -10.75 3.91 -11.28
C THR A 10 -11.05 4.82 -12.47
N ARG A 11 -10.31 4.65 -13.57
CA ARG A 11 -10.49 5.40 -14.83
C ARG A 11 -10.71 4.49 -16.04
N ALA A 12 -10.75 3.18 -15.83
CA ALA A 12 -10.96 2.18 -16.86
C ALA A 12 -12.36 1.57 -16.75
N SER A 13 -12.94 1.20 -17.89
CA SER A 13 -14.20 0.45 -17.92
C SER A 13 -13.97 -0.97 -17.38
N PRO A 14 -14.78 -1.44 -16.42
CA PRO A 14 -14.61 -2.78 -15.86
C PRO A 14 -14.95 -3.83 -16.92
N VAL A 15 -14.05 -4.80 -17.10
CA VAL A 15 -14.28 -5.99 -17.94
C VAL A 15 -14.98 -7.09 -17.15
N GLN A 16 -14.80 -7.10 -15.83
CA GLN A 16 -15.27 -8.13 -14.90
C GLN A 16 -16.49 -7.62 -14.12
N VAL A 17 -17.36 -8.54 -13.68
CA VAL A 17 -18.42 -8.22 -12.72
C VAL A 17 -17.79 -7.77 -11.40
N PHE A 18 -18.40 -6.77 -10.76
CA PHE A 18 -17.93 -6.29 -9.47
C PHE A 18 -17.87 -7.43 -8.45
N LYS A 19 -16.71 -7.58 -7.81
CA LYS A 19 -16.47 -8.52 -6.72
C LYS A 19 -15.86 -7.75 -5.57
N ASP A 20 -16.46 -7.82 -4.40
CA ASP A 20 -15.90 -7.23 -3.18
C ASP A 20 -14.61 -7.97 -2.77
N SER A 21 -13.53 -7.22 -2.55
CA SER A 21 -12.24 -7.75 -2.11
C SER A 21 -11.99 -7.56 -0.63
N GLY A 22 -12.88 -6.89 0.10
CA GLY A 22 -12.71 -6.50 1.49
C GLY A 22 -11.73 -5.34 1.71
N PHE A 23 -11.18 -4.77 0.63
CA PHE A 23 -10.35 -3.57 0.72
C PHE A 23 -11.28 -2.34 0.73
N PRO A 24 -10.96 -1.27 1.47
CA PRO A 24 -11.75 -0.04 1.48
C PRO A 24 -11.92 0.56 0.08
N HIS A 25 -12.76 1.58 -0.06
CA HIS A 25 -13.00 2.32 -1.33
C HIS A 25 -13.94 1.66 -2.35
N GLY A 26 -14.67 0.60 -1.99
CA GLY A 26 -15.78 0.06 -2.80
C GLY A 26 -15.38 -0.30 -4.23
N ARG A 27 -15.95 0.37 -5.25
CA ARG A 27 -15.59 0.08 -6.66
C ARG A 27 -14.12 0.38 -7.00
N ASP A 28 -13.50 1.26 -6.23
CA ASP A 28 -12.11 1.66 -6.38
C ASP A 28 -11.15 0.82 -5.53
N GLN A 29 -11.66 -0.20 -4.83
CA GLN A 29 -10.90 -1.01 -3.88
C GLN A 29 -9.64 -1.65 -4.50
N TRP A 30 -9.73 -2.13 -5.75
CA TRP A 30 -8.67 -2.94 -6.34
C TRP A 30 -7.47 -2.07 -6.74
N ILE A 31 -7.74 -0.93 -7.39
CA ILE A 31 -6.72 0.04 -7.75
C ILE A 31 -6.19 0.80 -6.53
N SER A 32 -7.03 1.03 -5.51
CA SER A 32 -6.62 1.64 -4.25
C SER A 32 -5.73 0.72 -3.43
N ALA A 33 -5.97 -0.60 -3.45
CA ALA A 33 -5.08 -1.58 -2.83
C ALA A 33 -3.68 -1.51 -3.46
N ALA A 34 -3.59 -1.53 -4.78
CA ALA A 34 -2.33 -1.38 -5.49
C ALA A 34 -1.65 -0.03 -5.15
N GLY A 35 -2.39 1.08 -5.23
CA GLY A 35 -1.85 2.40 -4.88
C GLY A 35 -1.34 2.49 -3.44
N THR A 36 -2.04 1.86 -2.50
CA THR A 36 -1.62 1.78 -1.09
C THR A 36 -0.32 0.98 -0.94
N SER A 37 -0.16 -0.14 -1.65
CA SER A 37 1.10 -0.91 -1.64
C SER A 37 2.28 -0.07 -2.15
N TRP A 38 2.10 0.67 -3.25
CA TRP A 38 3.15 1.56 -3.77
C TRP A 38 3.49 2.69 -2.81
N ALA A 39 2.49 3.29 -2.16
CA ALA A 39 2.72 4.30 -1.13
C ALA A 39 3.51 3.73 0.05
N ALA A 40 3.15 2.54 0.54
CA ALA A 40 3.88 1.87 1.62
C ALA A 40 5.33 1.58 1.24
N MET A 41 5.58 1.12 0.01
CA MET A 41 6.94 0.92 -0.51
C MET A 41 7.72 2.23 -0.59
N ALA A 42 7.11 3.31 -1.10
CA ALA A 42 7.77 4.61 -1.17
C ALA A 42 8.14 5.13 0.23
N LEU A 43 7.25 4.97 1.22
CA LEU A 43 7.55 5.33 2.61
C LEU A 43 8.69 4.50 3.20
N ALA A 44 8.73 3.19 2.93
CA ALA A 44 9.80 2.32 3.38
C ALA A 44 11.16 2.67 2.74
N LEU A 45 11.17 2.99 1.44
CA LEU A 45 12.38 3.33 0.69
C LEU A 45 12.93 4.73 0.98
N THR A 46 12.11 5.61 1.57
CA THR A 46 12.50 6.97 1.96
C THR A 46 13.03 7.06 3.39
N GLN A 47 13.05 5.95 4.13
CA GLN A 47 13.64 5.93 5.46
C GLN A 47 15.14 6.23 5.39
N PRO A 48 15.69 6.95 6.37
CA PRO A 48 17.13 7.10 6.51
C PRO A 48 17.79 5.72 6.58
N LYS A 49 18.87 5.50 5.83
CA LYS A 49 19.67 4.29 6.01
C LYS A 49 20.29 4.36 7.40
N GLU A 50 19.87 3.47 8.30
CA GLU A 50 20.56 3.34 9.58
C GLU A 50 22.04 3.02 9.29
N PRO A 51 23.00 3.77 9.87
CA PRO A 51 24.39 3.34 9.84
C PRO A 51 24.41 1.94 10.48
N GLY A 52 24.91 0.96 9.72
CA GLY A 52 24.74 -0.46 10.02
C GLY A 52 24.94 -0.73 11.51
N VAL A 53 23.86 -1.12 12.19
CA VAL A 53 23.94 -1.56 13.58
C VAL A 53 24.84 -2.79 13.57
N MET A 54 26.07 -2.60 14.03
CA MET A 54 26.95 -3.70 14.40
C MET A 54 26.26 -4.41 15.54
N VAL A 55 25.50 -5.46 15.24
CA VAL A 55 24.99 -6.38 16.25
C VAL A 55 26.23 -7.01 16.87
N SER A 56 26.71 -6.43 17.97
CA SER A 56 27.74 -7.05 18.79
C SER A 56 27.13 -8.31 19.37
N GLY A 57 27.62 -9.45 18.90
CA GLY A 57 27.20 -10.75 19.38
C GLY A 57 27.24 -10.81 20.90
N VAL A 58 26.12 -11.16 21.50
CA VAL A 58 26.09 -11.68 22.85
C VAL A 58 26.26 -13.20 22.69
N PHE A 59 27.51 -13.64 22.89
CA PHE A 59 27.81 -15.00 23.33
C PHE A 59 27.50 -15.10 24.83
#